data_AF-A0A0T6BF41-F1
#
_entry.id   AF-A0A0T6BF41-F1
#
_cell.length_a   1.000
_cell.length_b   1.000
_cell.length_c   1.000
_cell.angle_alpha   90.00
_cell.angle_beta   90.00
_cell.angle_gamma   90.00
#
_symmetry.space_group_name_H-M   'P 1'
#
loop_
_entity.id
_entity.type
_entity.pdbx_description
1 polymer ?
#
loop_
_entity_poly.entity_id
_entity_poly.type
_entity_poly.pdbx_seq_one_letter_code
_entity_poly.pdbx_strand_id
1 'polypeptide(L)'
;VSVLYFTYIFAKMRAVLLSFLYFAIGFVKCDIFENMEKDEVIPDVIDVAPKEALQVTYPEGKKVNFGEELTPTQVKDPPTVNWTAAQDAYYTLAMVDPDAPSRENPTFRAVNHWLIGNIFGLDLESGDVITAYAGSGPPKGSGLHRYVFLVFKQNEKLNFDEPR
;
A
#
# COMPACT_ATOMS: atom_id res chain seq x y z
N VAL A 1 10.09 -1.81 14.65
CA VAL A 1 8.86 -0.98 14.67
C VAL A 1 8.63 -0.54 13.23
N SER A 2 7.39 -0.58 12.78
CA SER A 2 6.99 -0.64 11.37
C SER A 2 6.28 0.63 10.97
N VAL A 3 6.61 1.21 9.81
CA VAL A 3 5.96 2.43 9.29
C VAL A 3 5.18 2.12 8.02
N LEU A 4 3.88 2.37 8.02
CA LEU A 4 2.96 1.90 6.96
C LEU A 4 2.55 2.99 5.95
N TYR A 5 2.51 2.65 4.65
CA TYR A 5 2.12 3.58 3.57
C TYR A 5 1.06 2.96 2.64
N PHE A 6 0.26 3.76 1.92
CA PHE A 6 -0.92 3.30 1.15
C PHE A 6 -1.02 3.97 -0.23
N THR A 7 -1.12 3.25 -1.36
CA THR A 7 -1.21 3.92 -2.71
C THR A 7 -1.98 3.17 -3.82
N TYR A 8 -2.39 3.88 -4.90
CA TYR A 8 -2.94 3.38 -6.18
C TYR A 8 -2.61 4.24 -7.43
N ILE A 9 -2.44 3.60 -8.61
CA ILE A 9 -2.11 4.23 -9.93
C ILE A 9 -3.24 4.04 -10.96
N PHE A 10 -3.71 5.12 -11.63
CA PHE A 10 -4.35 5.04 -12.96
C PHE A 10 -4.18 6.32 -13.82
N ALA A 11 -4.00 6.12 -15.13
CA ALA A 11 -3.71 7.12 -16.16
C ALA A 11 -4.93 7.54 -17.03
N LYS A 12 -4.87 8.80 -17.51
CA LYS A 12 -5.58 9.50 -18.63
C LYS A 12 -7.03 10.07 -18.49
N MET A 13 -7.08 11.42 -18.38
CA MET A 13 -7.76 12.48 -19.21
C MET A 13 -9.27 12.37 -19.53
N ARG A 14 -10.19 13.32 -19.21
CA ARG A 14 -10.32 14.72 -19.70
C ARG A 14 -11.32 15.58 -18.86
N ALA A 15 -10.90 16.82 -18.58
CA ALA A 15 -11.62 18.13 -18.62
C ALA A 15 -12.98 18.42 -17.91
N VAL A 16 -12.88 19.38 -16.96
CA VAL A 16 -13.77 20.53 -16.64
C VAL A 16 -15.01 20.31 -15.75
N LEU A 17 -14.80 20.59 -14.45
CA LEU A 17 -15.69 21.41 -13.60
C LEU A 17 -14.84 21.96 -12.44
N LEU A 18 -14.21 23.10 -12.71
CA LEU A 18 -13.13 23.74 -11.95
C LEU A 18 -13.70 24.87 -11.08
N SER A 19 -13.69 24.72 -9.75
CA SER A 19 -13.21 25.75 -8.81
C SER A 19 -13.47 25.40 -7.34
N PHE A 20 -14.57 24.72 -7.00
CA PHE A 20 -14.88 24.41 -5.60
C PHE A 20 -14.39 23.03 -5.13
N LEU A 21 -14.24 22.06 -6.03
CA LEU A 21 -13.70 20.73 -5.71
C LEU A 21 -12.15 20.70 -5.66
N TYR A 22 -11.50 21.67 -6.32
CA TYR A 22 -10.04 21.72 -6.43
C TYR A 22 -9.35 22.05 -5.10
N PHE A 23 -10.03 22.75 -4.19
CA PHE A 23 -9.47 23.15 -2.91
C PHE A 23 -9.36 21.98 -1.92
N ALA A 24 -10.38 21.11 -1.88
CA ALA A 24 -10.36 19.90 -1.05
C ALA A 24 -9.39 18.83 -1.59
N ILE A 25 -9.31 18.67 -2.92
CA ILE A 25 -8.37 17.74 -3.56
C ILE A 25 -6.93 18.24 -3.43
N GLY A 26 -6.71 19.57 -3.49
CA GLY A 26 -5.39 20.19 -3.29
C GLY A 26 -4.81 19.96 -1.90
N PHE A 27 -5.64 20.01 -0.85
CA PHE A 27 -5.20 19.72 0.52
C PHE A 27 -4.81 18.25 0.72
N VAL A 28 -5.65 17.29 0.31
CA VAL A 28 -5.35 15.84 0.52
C VAL A 28 -4.19 15.35 -0.34
N LYS A 29 -4.03 15.86 -1.58
CA LYS A 29 -2.90 15.49 -2.44
C LYS A 29 -1.55 15.97 -1.90
N CYS A 30 -1.50 17.19 -1.34
CA CYS A 30 -0.27 17.77 -0.80
C CYS A 30 0.27 16.87 0.32
N ASP A 31 -0.61 16.46 1.23
CA ASP A 31 -0.23 15.64 2.38
C ASP A 31 0.28 14.25 1.98
N ILE A 32 -0.34 13.57 1.01
CA ILE A 32 0.07 12.20 0.63
C ILE A 32 1.46 12.21 -0.03
N PHE A 33 1.67 13.12 -0.99
CA PHE A 33 2.95 13.24 -1.68
C PHE A 33 4.06 13.65 -0.71
N GLU A 34 3.82 14.67 0.12
CA GLU A 34 4.80 15.13 1.12
C GLU A 34 5.20 14.02 2.10
N ASN A 35 4.25 13.24 2.61
CA ASN A 35 4.55 12.13 3.51
C ASN A 35 5.36 11.02 2.80
N MET A 36 5.04 10.69 1.55
CA MET A 36 5.76 9.65 0.81
C MET A 36 7.16 10.06 0.38
N GLU A 37 7.37 11.32 0.02
CA GLU A 37 8.71 11.84 -0.24
C GLU A 37 9.54 11.94 1.03
N LYS A 38 8.96 12.48 2.11
CA LYS A 38 9.64 12.63 3.40
C LYS A 38 10.20 11.31 3.91
N ASP A 39 9.44 10.23 3.72
CA ASP A 39 9.83 8.90 4.18
C ASP A 39 10.49 8.05 3.08
N GLU A 40 10.85 8.68 1.95
CA GLU A 40 11.57 8.09 0.82
C GLU A 40 10.87 6.89 0.18
N VAL A 41 9.56 6.73 0.39
CA VAL A 41 8.74 5.74 -0.35
C VAL A 41 8.76 6.07 -1.83
N ILE A 42 8.77 7.37 -2.13
CA ILE A 42 9.21 7.90 -3.40
C ILE A 42 10.65 8.40 -3.17
N PRO A 43 11.67 7.89 -3.88
CA PRO A 43 11.61 6.98 -5.04
C PRO A 43 11.83 5.49 -4.71
N ASP A 44 12.01 5.09 -3.45
CA ASP A 44 12.50 3.72 -3.16
C ASP A 44 11.56 2.59 -3.58
N VAL A 45 10.25 2.85 -3.60
CA VAL A 45 9.21 1.84 -3.84
C VAL A 45 8.39 2.16 -5.07
N ILE A 46 8.03 3.43 -5.26
CA ILE A 46 7.25 3.91 -6.41
C ILE A 46 7.79 5.25 -6.91
N ASP A 47 7.64 5.50 -8.21
CA ASP A 47 8.13 6.73 -8.84
C ASP A 47 7.13 7.90 -8.77
N VAL A 48 5.85 7.60 -8.54
CA VAL A 48 4.76 8.58 -8.62
C VAL A 48 3.80 8.38 -7.46
N ALA A 49 3.52 9.46 -6.73
CA ALA A 49 2.53 9.42 -5.65
C ALA A 49 1.13 9.06 -6.18
N PRO A 50 0.37 8.29 -5.39
CA PRO A 50 -1.02 8.04 -5.70
C PRO A 50 -1.87 9.29 -5.55
N LYS A 51 -3.08 9.21 -6.07
CA LYS A 51 -4.08 10.28 -5.92
C LYS A 51 -4.84 10.21 -4.60
N GLU A 52 -4.91 9.01 -4.00
CA GLU A 52 -5.77 8.70 -2.87
C GLU A 52 -5.06 7.74 -1.91
N ALA A 53 -5.42 7.82 -0.63
CA ALA A 53 -4.92 6.95 0.43
C ALA A 53 -5.86 5.76 0.64
N LEU A 54 -5.28 4.58 0.88
CA LEU A 54 -6.01 3.39 1.34
C LEU A 54 -6.29 3.54 2.84
N GLN A 55 -7.36 2.91 3.31
CA GLN A 55 -7.66 2.78 4.74
C GLN A 55 -7.33 1.38 5.19
N VAL A 56 -6.39 1.26 6.13
CA VAL A 56 -6.02 -0.03 6.72
C VAL A 56 -6.29 -0.04 8.20
N THR A 57 -6.96 -1.11 8.61
CA THR A 57 -7.38 -1.32 9.99
C THR A 57 -7.00 -2.73 10.40
N TYR A 58 -6.04 -2.83 11.31
CA TYR A 58 -5.67 -4.08 11.97
C TYR A 58 -6.77 -4.55 12.92
N PRO A 59 -6.71 -5.82 13.38
CA PRO A 59 -7.63 -6.32 14.40
C PRO A 59 -7.74 -5.40 15.62
N GLU A 60 -8.84 -5.55 16.37
CA GLU A 60 -9.19 -4.66 17.49
C GLU A 60 -9.47 -3.21 17.08
N GLY A 61 -9.64 -2.94 15.78
CA GLY A 61 -10.01 -1.62 15.25
C GLY A 61 -8.85 -0.63 15.16
N LYS A 62 -7.60 -1.12 15.20
CA LYS A 62 -6.40 -0.27 15.09
C LYS A 62 -6.26 0.26 13.67
N LYS A 63 -6.76 1.47 13.45
CA LYS A 63 -6.55 2.25 12.22
C LYS A 63 -5.11 2.73 12.14
N VAL A 64 -4.56 2.71 10.93
CA VAL A 64 -3.18 3.08 10.64
C VAL A 64 -3.13 4.46 10.00
N ASN A 65 -2.30 5.34 10.53
CA ASN A 65 -1.98 6.63 9.90
C ASN A 65 -0.65 6.54 9.13
N PHE A 66 -0.44 7.45 8.17
CA PHE A 66 0.83 7.58 7.47
C PHE A 66 1.97 7.87 8.46
N GLY A 67 3.09 7.19 8.29
CA GLY A 67 4.24 7.41 9.17
C GLY A 67 4.09 6.80 10.57
N GLU A 68 2.96 6.16 10.88
CA GLU A 68 2.72 5.65 12.23
C GLU A 68 3.57 4.42 12.54
N GLU A 69 4.24 4.48 13.68
CA GLU A 69 5.05 3.40 14.22
C GLU A 69 4.17 2.32 14.89
N LEU A 70 4.23 1.09 14.36
CA LEU A 70 3.56 -0.07 14.93
C LEU A 70 4.53 -1.16 15.38
N THR A 71 4.13 -1.93 16.39
CA THR A 71 4.89 -3.09 16.88
C THR A 71 4.55 -4.35 16.07
N PRO A 72 5.50 -5.30 15.91
CA PRO A 72 5.23 -6.59 15.25
C PRO A 72 4.00 -7.32 15.81
N THR A 73 3.75 -7.21 17.12
CA THR A 73 2.58 -7.82 17.77
C THR A 73 1.25 -7.21 17.31
N GLN A 74 1.20 -5.90 17.07
CA GLN A 74 -0.01 -5.21 16.59
C GLN A 74 -0.35 -5.58 15.14
N VAL A 75 0.65 -5.97 14.36
CA VAL A 75 0.53 -6.24 12.92
C VAL A 75 0.74 -7.72 12.58
N LYS A 76 0.64 -8.61 13.58
CA LYS A 76 0.88 -10.06 13.40
C LYS A 76 -0.16 -10.72 12.48
N ASP A 77 -1.39 -10.22 12.52
CA ASP A 77 -2.55 -10.74 11.80
C ASP A 77 -2.90 -9.81 10.63
N PRO A 78 -3.48 -10.35 9.54
CA PRO A 78 -3.83 -9.55 8.36
C PRO A 78 -4.84 -8.45 8.70
N PRO A 79 -4.66 -7.22 8.19
CA PRO A 79 -5.62 -6.15 8.39
C PRO A 79 -6.76 -6.21 7.37
N THR A 80 -7.82 -5.47 7.64
CA THR A 80 -8.77 -5.07 6.60
C THR A 80 -8.20 -3.90 5.80
N VAL A 81 -8.37 -3.93 4.48
CA VAL A 81 -7.89 -2.89 3.55
C VAL A 81 -9.07 -2.39 2.72
N ASN A 82 -9.29 -1.08 2.73
CA ASN A 82 -10.37 -0.43 1.98
C ASN A 82 -9.83 0.70 1.11
N TRP A 83 -10.44 0.90 -0.06
CA TRP A 83 -10.11 1.98 -1.00
C TRP A 83 -11.35 2.40 -1.79
N THR A 84 -11.21 3.42 -2.64
CA THR A 84 -12.25 3.78 -3.59
C THR A 84 -12.12 2.94 -4.85
N ALA A 85 -12.92 1.87 -4.94
CA ALA A 85 -12.97 1.01 -6.11
C ALA A 85 -13.94 1.56 -7.18
N ALA A 86 -13.48 1.60 -8.43
CA ALA A 86 -14.35 1.62 -9.59
C ALA A 86 -15.21 0.35 -9.66
N GLN A 87 -16.44 0.50 -10.15
CA GLN A 87 -17.37 -0.60 -10.39
C GLN A 87 -16.79 -1.59 -11.42
N ASP A 88 -17.02 -2.88 -11.19
CA ASP A 88 -16.67 -3.99 -12.08
C ASP A 88 -15.19 -4.02 -12.52
N ALA A 89 -14.29 -3.70 -11.58
CA ALA A 89 -12.85 -3.67 -11.81
C ALA A 89 -12.11 -4.67 -10.92
N TYR A 90 -10.97 -5.15 -11.44
CA TYR A 90 -10.04 -5.99 -10.70
C TYR A 90 -8.90 -5.17 -10.11
N TYR A 91 -8.39 -5.61 -8.97
CA TYR A 91 -7.30 -4.96 -8.25
C TYR A 91 -6.24 -5.95 -7.80
N THR A 92 -5.02 -5.47 -7.68
CA THR A 92 -3.89 -6.15 -7.05
C THR A 92 -3.54 -5.40 -5.78
N LEU A 93 -3.48 -6.09 -4.63
CA LEU A 93 -2.97 -5.57 -3.37
C LEU A 93 -1.56 -6.13 -3.13
N ALA A 94 -0.62 -5.26 -2.77
CA ALA A 94 0.72 -5.61 -2.37
C ALA A 94 1.07 -4.96 -1.02
N MET A 95 1.82 -5.67 -0.17
CA MET A 95 2.49 -5.14 1.02
C MET A 95 3.97 -5.46 0.91
N VAL A 96 4.84 -4.44 0.90
CA VAL A 96 6.29 -4.60 0.66
C VAL A 96 7.15 -3.96 1.74
N ASP A 97 8.26 -4.59 2.08
CA ASP A 97 9.31 -4.07 2.97
C ASP A 97 10.55 -3.69 2.12
N PRO A 98 10.76 -2.39 1.83
CA PRO A 98 11.94 -1.95 1.09
C PRO A 98 13.20 -1.85 1.95
N ASP A 99 13.11 -2.11 3.25
CA ASP A 99 14.19 -1.88 4.20
C ASP A 99 14.85 -3.18 4.65
N ALA A 100 14.55 -4.32 4.02
CA ALA A 100 15.16 -5.59 4.38
C ALA A 100 16.61 -5.73 3.84
N PRO A 101 17.58 -6.25 4.63
CA PRO A 101 17.47 -6.63 6.04
C PRO A 101 17.57 -5.44 7.02
N SER A 102 18.11 -4.30 6.60
CA SER A 102 18.03 -3.02 7.31
C SER A 102 17.96 -1.85 6.32
N ARG A 103 17.34 -0.73 6.73
CA ARG A 103 17.23 0.48 5.88
C ARG A 103 18.61 1.03 5.48
N GLU A 104 19.61 0.90 6.35
CA GLU A 104 20.99 1.34 6.09
C GLU A 104 21.69 0.48 5.02
N ASN A 105 21.34 -0.80 4.90
CA ASN A 105 21.92 -1.73 3.93
C ASN A 105 20.85 -2.69 3.37
N PRO A 106 19.94 -2.20 2.51
CA PRO A 106 18.72 -2.92 2.14
C PRO A 106 18.97 -3.91 0.98
N THR A 107 19.86 -4.89 1.19
CA THR A 107 20.27 -5.86 0.16
C THR A 107 19.16 -6.81 -0.30
N PHE A 108 18.05 -6.89 0.44
CA PHE A 108 16.87 -7.70 0.11
C PHE A 108 15.67 -6.86 -0.34
N ARG A 109 15.87 -5.55 -0.58
CA ARG A 109 14.82 -4.68 -1.12
C ARG A 109 14.27 -5.25 -2.44
N ALA A 110 12.97 -5.40 -2.64
CA ALA A 110 11.84 -5.22 -1.72
C ALA A 110 11.23 -6.59 -1.35
N VAL A 111 11.11 -6.90 -0.05
CA VAL A 111 10.50 -8.15 0.42
C VAL A 111 8.99 -8.06 0.33
N ASN A 112 8.37 -9.02 -0.34
CA ASN A 112 6.91 -9.11 -0.46
C ASN A 112 6.31 -9.80 0.77
N HIS A 113 5.50 -9.08 1.53
CA HIS A 113 4.82 -9.54 2.74
C HIS A 113 3.37 -9.98 2.49
N TRP A 114 2.74 -9.50 1.42
CA TRP A 114 1.39 -9.89 1.06
C TRP A 114 1.12 -9.50 -0.39
N LEU A 115 0.65 -10.44 -1.20
CA LEU A 115 0.29 -10.17 -2.58
C LEU A 115 -0.97 -10.92 -2.95
N ILE A 116 -2.00 -10.18 -3.30
CA ILE A 116 -3.28 -10.68 -3.79
C ILE A 116 -3.56 -10.03 -5.13
N GLY A 117 -3.75 -10.82 -6.16
CA GLY A 117 -4.22 -10.34 -7.47
C GLY A 117 -5.71 -10.57 -7.66
N ASN A 118 -6.28 -10.06 -8.75
CA ASN A 118 -7.67 -10.34 -9.16
C ASN A 118 -8.75 -10.06 -8.10
N ILE A 119 -8.51 -9.16 -7.15
CA ILE A 119 -9.52 -8.72 -6.20
C ILE A 119 -10.64 -8.01 -6.96
N PHE A 120 -11.86 -8.52 -6.90
CA PHE A 120 -13.01 -7.90 -7.54
C PHE A 120 -13.63 -6.82 -6.65
N GLY A 121 -13.57 -5.56 -7.11
CA GLY A 121 -14.06 -4.43 -6.32
C GLY A 121 -13.28 -4.26 -5.01
N LEU A 122 -13.96 -4.43 -3.87
CA LEU A 122 -13.39 -4.35 -2.52
C LEU A 122 -13.37 -5.71 -1.80
N ASP A 123 -13.79 -6.78 -2.49
CA ASP A 123 -13.89 -8.10 -1.90
C ASP A 123 -12.52 -8.79 -1.93
N LEU A 124 -11.71 -8.58 -0.88
CA LEU A 124 -10.39 -9.21 -0.75
C LEU A 124 -10.45 -10.74 -0.84
N GLU A 125 -11.55 -11.37 -0.43
CA GLU A 125 -11.71 -12.83 -0.47
C GLU A 125 -11.90 -13.37 -1.88
N SER A 126 -12.34 -12.52 -2.82
CA SER A 126 -12.44 -12.88 -4.24
C SER A 126 -11.09 -12.97 -4.96
N GLY A 127 -10.02 -12.46 -4.34
CA GLY A 127 -8.71 -12.36 -4.95
C GLY A 127 -7.92 -13.67 -4.96
N ASP A 128 -7.00 -13.77 -5.91
CA ASP A 128 -6.02 -14.84 -5.98
C ASP A 128 -4.83 -14.50 -5.06
N VAL A 129 -4.69 -15.23 -3.95
CA VAL A 129 -3.56 -15.07 -3.03
C VAL A 129 -2.29 -15.67 -3.67
N ILE A 130 -1.35 -14.80 -4.04
CA ILE A 130 -0.06 -15.17 -4.64
C ILE A 130 1.00 -15.29 -3.55
N THR A 131 0.99 -14.38 -2.57
CA THR A 131 1.83 -14.45 -1.38
C THR A 131 0.94 -14.22 -0.18
N ALA A 132 0.85 -15.20 0.73
CA ALA A 132 0.06 -15.08 1.95
C ALA A 132 0.59 -13.97 2.87
N TYR A 133 -0.30 -13.38 3.67
CA TYR A 133 0.09 -12.33 4.61
C TYR A 133 1.13 -12.83 5.62
N ALA A 134 2.24 -12.12 5.70
CA ALA A 134 3.24 -12.23 6.74
C ALA A 134 3.37 -10.87 7.45
N GLY A 135 3.11 -10.85 8.76
CA GLY A 135 3.30 -9.64 9.56
C GLY A 135 4.74 -9.14 9.57
N SER A 136 4.96 -7.98 10.19
CA SER A 136 6.31 -7.41 10.30
C SER A 136 7.24 -8.28 11.14
N GLY A 137 8.47 -8.47 10.66
CA GLY A 137 9.52 -9.24 11.35
C GLY A 137 10.91 -8.65 11.17
N PRO A 138 11.13 -7.34 11.41
CA PRO A 138 12.43 -6.73 11.19
C PRO A 138 13.49 -7.35 12.14
N PRO A 139 14.71 -7.66 11.66
CA PRO A 139 15.77 -8.21 12.50
C PRO A 139 16.09 -7.32 13.71
N LYS A 140 16.53 -7.93 14.81
CA LYS A 140 16.94 -7.15 15.98
C LYS A 140 18.13 -6.26 15.62
N GLY A 141 17.98 -4.96 15.83
CA GLY A 141 19.04 -3.97 15.57
C GLY A 141 19.09 -3.45 14.13
N SER A 142 18.14 -3.82 13.26
CA SER A 142 18.06 -3.29 11.89
C SER A 142 17.40 -1.90 11.79
N GLY A 143 16.91 -1.37 12.92
CA GLY A 143 16.19 -0.09 12.97
C GLY A 143 14.70 -0.21 12.66
N LEU A 144 14.13 0.88 12.14
CA LEU A 144 12.76 0.92 11.66
C LEU A 144 12.69 0.42 10.21
N HIS A 145 11.67 -0.36 9.91
CA HIS A 145 11.36 -0.79 8.56
C HIS A 145 10.06 -0.15 8.11
N ARG A 146 10.03 0.30 6.86
CA ARG A 146 8.82 0.72 6.18
C ARG A 146 8.11 -0.52 5.65
N TYR A 147 6.79 -0.53 5.70
CA TYR A 147 5.93 -1.57 5.19
C TYR A 147 4.88 -0.88 4.32
N VAL A 148 5.00 -0.97 3.01
CA VAL A 148 4.22 -0.16 2.08
C VAL A 148 3.11 -1.01 1.49
N PHE A 149 1.86 -0.65 1.78
CA PHE A 149 0.68 -1.16 1.09
C PHE A 149 0.44 -0.38 -0.21
N LEU A 150 0.20 -1.12 -1.28
CA LEU A 150 -0.07 -0.61 -2.62
C LEU A 150 -1.27 -1.38 -3.17
N VAL A 151 -2.19 -0.71 -3.85
CA VAL A 151 -3.28 -1.31 -4.58
C VAL A 151 -3.19 -0.80 -6.02
N PHE A 152 -3.27 -1.67 -7.01
CA PHE A 152 -3.27 -1.28 -8.42
C PHE A 152 -4.54 -1.81 -9.05
N LYS A 153 -5.23 -1.02 -9.88
CA LYS A 153 -6.30 -1.60 -10.69
C LYS A 153 -5.67 -2.28 -11.87
N GLN A 154 -6.26 -3.41 -12.21
CA GLN A 154 -5.90 -4.15 -13.38
C GLN A 154 -6.80 -3.69 -14.52
N ASN A 155 -6.26 -3.70 -15.74
CA ASN A 155 -7.07 -3.44 -16.93
C ASN A 155 -8.08 -4.59 -17.18
N GLU A 156 -7.72 -5.79 -16.74
CA GLU A 156 -8.51 -7.02 -16.88
C GLU A 156 -8.13 -8.02 -15.77
N LYS A 157 -8.84 -9.15 -15.71
CA LYS A 157 -8.46 -10.26 -14.84
C LYS A 157 -7.15 -10.88 -15.37
N LEU A 158 -6.15 -11.02 -14.50
CA LEU A 158 -4.86 -11.61 -14.84
C LEU A 158 -4.88 -13.12 -14.63
N ASN A 159 -3.96 -13.84 -15.28
CA ASN A 159 -3.70 -15.25 -15.01
C ASN A 159 -2.34 -15.35 -14.31
N PHE A 160 -2.35 -15.86 -13.07
CA PHE A 160 -1.16 -16.04 -12.24
C PHE A 160 -0.69 -17.49 -12.34
N ASP A 161 0.54 -17.71 -12.77
CA ASP A 161 1.19 -19.03 -12.88
C ASP A 161 2.39 -19.18 -11.93
N GLU A 162 2.58 -18.22 -11.03
CA GLU A 162 3.67 -18.19 -10.07
C GLU A 162 3.56 -19.33 -9.04
N PRO A 163 4.69 -19.91 -8.61
CA PRO A 163 4.72 -20.85 -7.49
C PRO A 163 4.21 -20.20 -6.20
N ARG A 164 3.38 -20.93 -5.45
CA ARG A 164 2.78 -20.49 -4.17
C ARG A 164 3.50 -21.12 -2.98
#